data_AF-A0A9X5XLD3-F1
#
_entry.id   AF-A0A9X5XLD3-F1
#
_cell.length_a   1.000
_cell.length_b   1.000
_cell.length_c   1.000
_cell.angle_alpha   90.00
_cell.angle_beta   90.00
_cell.angle_gamma   90.00
#
_symmetry.space_group_name_H-M   'P 1'
#
loop_
_entity.id
_entity.type
_entity.pdbx_description
1 polymer ?
#
loop_
_entity_poly.entity_id
_entity_poly.type
_entity_poly.pdbx_seq_one_letter_code
_entity_poly.pdbx_strand_id
1 'polypeptide(L)'
;MNHEGIERARSVIEPARKEVTTHPIYQRINSREDMATFMAHHVFAVWDFMSLLKSLQRELTCVDVPWVPRGTEVGRRLINDIVLVEESDELNGGFTSHFELYRAGMTE
;
A
#
# COMPACT_ATOMS: atom_id res chain seq x y z
N MET A 1 6.86 16.77 -16.55
CA MET A 1 6.88 16.11 -17.87
C MET A 1 5.79 15.05 -17.87
N ASN A 2 4.89 15.06 -18.85
CA ASN A 2 3.93 13.98 -19.03
C ASN A 2 4.62 12.85 -19.77
N HIS A 3 4.83 11.72 -19.11
CA HIS A 3 5.45 10.54 -19.70
C HIS A 3 4.38 9.73 -20.44
N GLU A 4 4.55 9.51 -21.74
CA GLU A 4 3.53 8.85 -22.58
C GLU A 4 3.10 7.48 -22.03
N GLY A 5 4.05 6.70 -21.50
CA GLY A 5 3.74 5.41 -20.86
C GLY A 5 2.86 5.53 -19.61
N ILE A 6 3.01 6.62 -18.84
CA ILE A 6 2.18 6.86 -17.65
C ILE A 6 0.76 7.24 -18.09
N GLU A 7 0.63 8.09 -19.10
CA GLU A 7 -0.68 8.48 -19.64
C GLU A 7 -1.41 7.29 -20.26
N ARG A 8 -0.69 6.41 -20.97
CA ARG A 8 -1.25 5.16 -21.49
C ARG A 8 -1.73 4.24 -20.37
N ALA A 9 -0.90 4.03 -19.34
CA ALA A 9 -1.27 3.20 -18.20
C ALA A 9 -2.53 3.75 -17.51
N ARG A 10 -2.59 5.06 -17.26
CA ARG A 10 -3.78 5.75 -16.73
C ARG A 10 -5.02 5.51 -17.57
N SER A 11 -4.92 5.71 -18.89
CA SER A 11 -6.05 5.49 -19.79
C SER A 11 -6.55 4.04 -19.78
N VAL A 12 -5.64 3.07 -19.66
CA VAL A 12 -5.99 1.64 -19.64
C VAL A 12 -6.70 1.26 -18.34
N ILE A 13 -6.24 1.79 -17.19
CA ILE A 13 -6.81 1.43 -15.89
C ILE A 13 -8.07 2.22 -15.53
N GLU A 14 -8.34 3.35 -16.19
CA GLU A 14 -9.43 4.27 -15.81
C GLU A 14 -10.81 3.60 -15.72
N PRO A 15 -11.23 2.69 -16.63
CA PRO A 15 -12.51 2.00 -16.48
C PRO A 15 -12.60 1.18 -15.19
N ALA A 16 -11.57 0.39 -14.87
CA ALA A 16 -11.51 -0.41 -13.64
C ALA A 16 -11.43 0.49 -12.39
N ARG A 17 -10.65 1.57 -12.46
CA ARG A 17 -10.57 2.57 -11.39
C ARG A 17 -11.93 3.20 -11.10
N LYS A 18 -12.73 3.51 -12.13
CA LYS A 18 -14.08 4.05 -11.96
C LYS A 18 -15.01 3.03 -11.31
N GLU A 19 -14.96 1.77 -11.71
CA GLU A 19 -15.73 0.69 -11.09
C GLU A 19 -15.42 0.56 -9.60
N VAL A 20 -14.12 0.50 -9.24
CA VAL A 20 -13.70 0.41 -7.85
C VAL A 20 -14.11 1.64 -7.05
N THR A 21 -13.81 2.85 -7.52
CA THR A 21 -14.06 4.09 -6.76
C THR A 21 -15.53 4.46 -6.61
N THR A 22 -16.40 3.97 -7.49
CA THR A 22 -17.86 4.19 -7.42
C THR A 22 -18.62 2.99 -6.87
N HIS A 23 -17.92 1.97 -6.36
CA HIS A 23 -18.53 0.74 -5.92
C HIS A 23 -19.51 0.97 -4.74
N PRO A 24 -20.75 0.43 -4.77
CA PRO A 24 -21.75 0.67 -3.73
C PRO A 24 -21.37 0.18 -2.32
N ILE A 25 -20.32 -0.65 -2.19
CA ILE A 25 -19.86 -1.18 -0.89
C ILE A 25 -19.55 -0.06 0.11
N TYR A 26 -18.99 1.05 -0.35
CA TYR A 26 -18.63 2.17 0.52
C TYR A 26 -19.86 2.83 1.17
N GLN A 27 -21.04 2.72 0.56
CA GLN A 27 -22.30 3.21 1.13
C GLN A 27 -22.96 2.19 2.07
N ARG A 28 -22.48 0.94 2.07
CA ARG A 28 -23.04 -0.16 2.86
C ARG A 28 -22.32 -0.38 4.19
N ILE A 29 -21.12 0.16 4.36
CA ILE A 29 -20.37 0.10 5.61
C ILE A 29 -20.97 1.16 6.57
N ASN A 30 -21.94 0.76 7.40
CA ASN A 30 -22.69 1.68 8.26
C ASN A 30 -22.59 1.35 9.76
N SER A 31 -21.88 0.27 10.11
CA SER A 31 -21.69 -0.19 11.48
C SER A 31 -20.24 -0.63 11.71
N ARG A 32 -19.90 -0.84 12.99
CA ARG A 32 -18.59 -1.42 13.36
C ARG A 32 -18.45 -2.83 12.82
N GLU A 33 -19.52 -3.61 12.86
CA GLU A 33 -19.56 -4.98 12.35
C GLU A 33 -19.33 -5.05 10.83
N ASP A 34 -19.94 -4.13 10.08
CA ASP A 34 -19.70 -4.01 8.63
C ASP A 34 -18.23 -3.64 8.35
N MET A 35 -17.67 -2.72 9.13
CA MET A 35 -16.28 -2.32 9.00
C MET A 35 -15.33 -3.47 9.32
N ALA A 36 -15.53 -4.18 10.43
CA ALA A 36 -14.73 -5.33 10.82
C ALA A 36 -14.75 -6.42 9.74
N THR A 37 -15.94 -6.68 9.17
CA THR A 37 -16.11 -7.62 8.05
C THR A 37 -15.35 -7.14 6.81
N PHE A 38 -15.48 -5.86 6.46
CA PHE A 38 -14.76 -5.28 5.32
C PHE A 38 -13.25 -5.36 5.51
N MET A 39 -12.72 -5.02 6.69
CA MET A 39 -11.29 -5.11 7.03
C MET A 39 -10.77 -6.55 6.95
N ALA A 40 -11.56 -7.53 7.40
CA ALA A 40 -11.20 -8.96 7.31
C ALA A 40 -10.97 -9.45 5.87
N HIS A 41 -11.64 -8.82 4.89
CA HIS A 41 -11.38 -9.07 3.47
C HIS A 41 -10.30 -8.14 2.90
N HIS A 42 -10.28 -6.87 3.33
CA HIS A 42 -9.38 -5.86 2.81
C HIS A 42 -7.91 -6.15 3.14
N VAL A 43 -7.65 -6.81 4.27
CA VAL A 43 -6.29 -7.17 4.70
C VAL A 43 -5.51 -7.98 3.66
N PHE A 44 -6.19 -8.75 2.80
CA PHE A 44 -5.52 -9.49 1.72
C PHE A 44 -4.93 -8.56 0.65
N ALA A 45 -5.62 -7.46 0.33
CA ALA A 45 -5.10 -6.45 -0.59
C ALA A 45 -3.91 -5.71 0.02
N VAL A 46 -3.96 -5.41 1.32
CA VAL A 46 -2.85 -4.80 2.06
C VAL A 46 -1.63 -5.74 2.07
N TRP A 47 -1.85 -7.03 2.32
CA TRP A 47 -0.77 -8.00 2.32
C TRP A 47 -0.15 -8.22 0.93
N ASP A 48 -0.96 -8.24 -0.12
CA ASP A 48 -0.47 -8.29 -1.50
C ASP A 48 0.40 -7.05 -1.82
N PHE A 49 -0.07 -5.86 -1.43
CA PHE A 49 0.70 -4.62 -1.56
C PHE A 49 2.04 -4.68 -0.80
N MET A 50 2.06 -5.17 0.44
CA MET A 50 3.31 -5.35 1.19
C MET A 50 4.28 -6.30 0.48
N SER A 51 3.76 -7.35 -0.17
CA SER A 51 4.57 -8.30 -0.95
C SER A 51 5.18 -7.64 -2.19
N LEU A 52 4.41 -6.79 -2.87
CA LEU A 52 4.91 -5.97 -3.97
C LEU A 52 5.96 -4.97 -3.49
N LEU A 53 5.71 -4.27 -2.39
CA LEU A 53 6.64 -3.29 -1.81
C LEU A 53 7.98 -3.94 -1.44
N LYS A 54 7.97 -5.11 -0.80
CA LYS A 54 9.20 -5.85 -0.48
C LYS A 54 9.95 -6.29 -1.74
N SER A 55 9.23 -6.68 -2.78
CA SER A 55 9.86 -7.00 -4.07
C SER A 55 10.53 -5.77 -4.67
N LEU A 56 9.86 -4.62 -4.68
CA LEU A 56 10.44 -3.35 -5.14
C LEU A 56 11.62 -2.90 -4.27
N GLN A 57 11.54 -3.07 -2.95
CA GLN A 57 12.64 -2.76 -2.02
C GLN A 57 13.88 -3.59 -2.34
N ARG A 58 13.72 -4.89 -2.61
CA ARG A 58 14.83 -5.77 -3.00
C ARG A 58 15.49 -5.36 -4.34
N GLU A 59 14.68 -4.97 -5.32
CA GLU A 59 15.16 -4.64 -6.66
C GLU A 59 15.75 -3.21 -6.75
N LEU A 60 15.14 -2.25 -6.06
CA LEU A 60 15.47 -0.83 -6.19
C LEU A 60 16.29 -0.27 -5.01
N THR A 61 16.52 -1.06 -3.96
CA THR A 61 17.32 -0.67 -2.78
C THR A 61 18.31 -1.79 -2.41
N CYS A 62 18.54 -2.05 -1.11
CA CYS A 62 19.30 -3.20 -0.65
C CYS A 62 18.78 -3.62 0.72
N VAL A 63 18.42 -4.89 0.85
CA VAL A 63 17.99 -5.52 2.10
C VAL A 63 18.92 -6.67 2.52
N ASP A 64 19.99 -6.89 1.76
CA ASP A 64 20.96 -7.97 1.95
C ASP A 64 22.29 -7.44 2.54
N VAL A 65 23.11 -8.35 3.08
CA VAL A 65 24.45 -8.05 3.64
C VAL A 65 25.55 -8.72 2.76
N PRO A 66 26.66 -8.04 2.44
CA PRO A 66 26.97 -6.65 2.77
C PRO A 66 26.08 -5.66 2.01
N TRP A 67 25.75 -4.54 2.67
CA TRP A 67 24.93 -3.51 2.06
C TRP A 67 25.68 -2.82 0.92
N VAL A 68 25.03 -2.72 -0.24
CA VAL A 68 25.53 -2.03 -1.44
C VAL A 68 24.35 -1.33 -2.11
N PRO A 69 24.46 -0.04 -2.48
CA PRO A 69 23.35 0.66 -3.12
C PRO A 69 22.97 0.05 -4.48
N ARG A 70 21.68 -0.04 -4.77
CA ARG A 70 21.12 -0.42 -6.08
C ARG A 70 20.15 0.63 -6.60
N GLY A 71 19.83 0.54 -7.89
CA GLY A 71 18.86 1.42 -8.53
C GLY A 71 19.30 2.89 -8.63
N THR A 72 18.35 3.77 -8.93
CA THR A 72 18.57 5.22 -8.97
C THR A 72 18.42 5.82 -7.57
N GLU A 73 19.09 6.95 -7.31
CA GLU A 73 18.97 7.65 -6.03
C GLU A 73 17.53 8.03 -5.68
N VAL A 74 16.77 8.51 -6.68
CA VAL A 74 15.38 8.92 -6.53
C VAL A 74 14.47 7.71 -6.27
N GLY A 75 14.66 6.62 -7.04
CA GLY A 75 13.88 5.39 -6.84
C GLY A 75 14.13 4.78 -5.47
N ARG A 76 15.39 4.73 -5.04
CA ARG A 76 15.76 4.22 -3.71
C ARG A 76 15.17 5.05 -2.58
N ARG A 77 15.23 6.38 -2.69
CA ARG A 77 14.62 7.28 -1.70
C ARG A 77 13.11 7.07 -1.63
N LEU A 78 12.43 7.05 -2.78
CA LEU A 78 10.99 6.83 -2.85
C LEU A 78 10.57 5.53 -2.19
N ILE A 79 11.24 4.41 -2.51
CA ILE A 79 10.89 3.11 -1.92
C ILE A 79 11.16 3.08 -0.42
N ASN A 80 12.27 3.64 0.05
CA ASN A 80 12.54 3.70 1.49
C ASN A 80 11.54 4.58 2.25
N ASP A 81 11.09 5.69 1.65
CA ASP A 81 10.06 6.55 2.25
C ASP A 81 8.72 5.80 2.35
N ILE A 82 8.33 5.03 1.33
CA ILE A 82 7.13 4.19 1.39
C ILE A 82 7.28 3.10 2.46
N VAL A 83 8.43 2.41 2.51
CA VAL A 83 8.69 1.37 3.52
C VAL A 83 8.56 1.91 4.94
N LEU A 84 9.09 3.11 5.21
CA LEU A 84 9.03 3.73 6.55
C LEU A 84 7.58 3.86 7.03
N VAL A 85 6.70 4.39 6.16
CA VAL A 85 5.29 4.62 6.47
C VAL A 85 4.53 3.30 6.51
N GLU A 86 4.82 2.35 5.62
CA GLU A 86 4.04 1.11 5.55
C GLU A 86 4.37 0.12 6.68
N GLU A 87 5.62 0.08 7.15
CA GLU A 87 6.09 -0.89 8.15
C GLU A 87 6.19 -0.34 9.56
N SER A 88 6.26 0.99 9.70
CA SER A 88 6.57 1.63 10.98
C SER A 88 6.06 3.07 11.02
N ASP A 89 4.82 3.29 10.59
CA ASP A 89 4.21 4.61 10.67
C ASP A 89 4.13 5.08 12.12
N GLU A 90 4.16 6.39 12.31
CA GLU A 90 3.97 6.99 13.63
C GLU A 90 2.47 7.21 13.89
N LEU A 91 1.95 6.56 14.92
CA LEU A 91 0.56 6.73 15.34
C LEU A 91 0.48 6.85 16.86
N ASN A 92 -0.19 7.91 17.32
CA ASN A 92 -0.51 8.15 18.73
C ASN A 92 0.71 8.08 19.69
N GLY A 93 1.89 8.50 19.23
CA GLY A 93 3.13 8.48 20.00
C GLY A 93 3.83 7.11 20.08
N GLY A 94 3.38 6.14 19.28
CA GLY A 94 4.06 4.87 19.03
C GLY A 94 4.29 4.63 17.54
N PHE A 95 4.77 3.43 17.21
CA PHE A 95 4.97 3.01 15.82
C PHE A 95 4.16 1.75 15.51
N THR A 96 3.63 1.66 14.30
CA THR A 96 2.82 0.53 13.86
C THR A 96 2.88 0.38 12.35
N SER A 97 2.80 -0.85 11.85
CA SER A 97 2.63 -1.09 10.42
C SER A 97 1.18 -0.87 10.00
N HIS A 98 0.96 -0.50 8.74
CA HIS A 98 -0.41 -0.47 8.21
C HIS A 98 -1.09 -1.83 8.33
N PHE A 99 -0.38 -2.93 8.11
CA PHE A 99 -0.95 -4.27 8.27
C PHE A 99 -1.51 -4.51 9.69
N GLU A 100 -0.80 -4.06 10.73
CA GLU A 100 -1.28 -4.13 12.11
C GLU A 100 -2.51 -3.25 12.34
N LEU A 101 -2.55 -2.04 11.75
CA LEU A 101 -3.72 -1.16 11.80
C LEU A 101 -4.96 -1.82 11.19
N TYR A 102 -4.84 -2.41 10.01
CA TYR A 102 -5.95 -3.13 9.36
C TYR A 102 -6.41 -4.33 10.18
N ARG A 103 -5.48 -5.06 10.83
CA ARG A 103 -5.82 -6.16 11.74
C ARG A 103 -6.53 -5.68 13.00
N ALA A 104 -6.11 -4.57 13.59
CA ALA A 104 -6.77 -3.97 14.74
C ALA A 104 -8.22 -3.57 14.41
N GLY A 105 -8.44 -3.02 13.20
CA GLY A 105 -9.77 -2.66 12.70
C GLY A 105 -10.75 -3.84 12.54
N MET A 106 -10.27 -5.09 12.54
CA MET A 106 -11.14 -6.28 12.58
C MET A 106 -11.75 -6.54 13.96
N THR A 107 -11.21 -5.89 15.00
CA THR A 107 -11.58 -6.11 16.40
C THR A 107 -12.20 -4.89 17.08
N GLU A 108 -12.42 -3.80 16.33
CA GLU A 108 -13.04 -2.56 16.80
C GLU A 108 -14.58 -2.56 16.84
#